data_AF-A0A9D9CSR4-F1
#
_entry.id   AF-A0A9D9CSR4-F1
#
_cell.length_a   1.000
_cell.length_b   1.000
_cell.length_c   1.000
_cell.angle_alpha   90.00
_cell.angle_beta   90.00
_cell.angle_gamma   90.00
#
_symmetry.space_group_name_H-M   'P 1'
#
loop_
_entity.id
_entity.type
_entity.pdbx_description
1 polymer ?
#
loop_
_entity_poly.entity_id
_entity_poly.type
_entity_poly.pdbx_seq_one_letter_code
_entity_poly.pdbx_strand_id
1 'polypeptide(L)'
;MKRIIVILLCIAAAASCAKEALRATYDRQQTTIESFVAAQMKADDTATLTKTGGAYRLTLNDTRNLPDSLLWGGTVKLYYACYVLSSATISNSNLVATNKADVAEGAGWSLSDASQFQIATLKLEKGLVEGLLQGLYGVQEGDEGYVLFTGELGYGNSALGTIPARSALVYHIWVESISN
;
A
#
# COMPACT_ATOMS: atom_id res chain seq x y z
N MET A 1 55.55 -30.30 -9.53
CA MET A 1 54.30 -30.83 -8.94
C MET A 1 53.25 -29.74 -9.02
N LYS A 2 52.28 -29.88 -9.93
CA LYS A 2 51.19 -28.93 -10.19
C LYS A 2 49.93 -29.45 -9.51
N ARG A 3 49.30 -28.70 -8.62
CA ARG A 3 47.83 -28.65 -8.45
C ARG A 3 47.44 -27.26 -7.95
N ILE A 4 47.11 -26.38 -8.89
CA ILE A 4 46.46 -25.10 -8.61
C ILE A 4 45.00 -25.43 -8.29
N ILE A 5 44.54 -25.00 -7.12
CA ILE A 5 43.14 -25.05 -6.69
C ILE A 5 42.42 -23.89 -7.39
N VAL A 6 41.46 -24.20 -8.27
CA VAL A 6 40.49 -23.23 -8.78
C VAL A 6 39.11 -23.77 -8.45
N ILE A 7 38.59 -23.39 -7.28
CA ILE A 7 37.18 -23.59 -6.92
C ILE A 7 36.76 -22.33 -6.16
N LEU A 8 36.25 -21.30 -6.86
CA LEU A 8 35.45 -20.24 -6.23
C LEU A 8 34.75 -19.28 -7.23
N LEU A 9 34.06 -19.78 -8.27
CA LEU A 9 33.31 -18.89 -9.20
C LEU A 9 31.79 -19.14 -9.32
N CYS A 10 31.26 -20.24 -8.79
CA CYS A 10 29.85 -20.61 -9.07
C CYS A 10 28.80 -20.00 -8.11
N ILE A 11 29.19 -19.39 -6.98
CA ILE A 11 28.23 -18.88 -5.98
C ILE A 11 27.71 -17.46 -6.34
N ALA A 12 28.49 -16.66 -7.06
CA ALA A 12 28.11 -15.27 -7.39
C ALA A 12 26.97 -15.18 -8.43
N ALA A 13 26.88 -16.14 -9.36
CA ALA A 13 25.88 -16.11 -10.43
C ALA A 13 24.44 -16.30 -9.91
N ALA A 14 24.23 -17.22 -8.96
CA ALA A 14 22.90 -17.54 -8.44
C ALA A 14 22.28 -16.37 -7.63
N ALA A 15 23.10 -15.64 -6.86
CA ALA A 15 22.65 -14.48 -6.11
C ALA A 15 22.24 -13.30 -7.03
N SER A 16 22.91 -13.14 -8.17
CA SER A 16 22.57 -12.10 -9.15
C SER A 16 21.20 -12.35 -9.79
N CYS A 17 20.94 -13.58 -10.25
CA CYS A 17 19.64 -13.94 -10.84
C CYS A 17 18.48 -13.74 -9.86
N ALA A 18 18.68 -14.06 -8.57
CA ALA A 18 17.66 -13.84 -7.55
C ALA A 18 17.35 -12.35 -7.33
N LYS A 19 18.38 -11.49 -7.34
CA LYS A 19 18.21 -10.04 -7.22
C LYS A 19 17.50 -9.44 -8.44
N GLU A 20 17.84 -9.90 -9.64
CA GLU A 20 17.18 -9.49 -10.88
C GLU A 20 15.70 -9.90 -10.90
N ALA A 21 15.39 -11.13 -10.50
CA ALA A 21 14.01 -11.61 -10.40
C ALA A 21 13.18 -10.82 -9.37
N LEU A 22 13.79 -10.46 -8.24
CA LEU A 22 13.16 -9.62 -7.22
C LEU A 22 12.86 -8.22 -7.77
N ARG A 23 13.84 -7.59 -8.42
CA ARG A 23 13.65 -6.28 -9.05
C ARG A 23 12.54 -6.31 -10.10
N ALA A 24 12.57 -7.29 -10.99
CA ALA A 24 11.53 -7.48 -11.99
C ALA A 24 10.13 -7.69 -11.36
N THR A 25 10.06 -8.23 -10.14
CA THR A 25 8.79 -8.35 -9.41
C THR A 25 8.25 -6.99 -8.98
N TYR A 26 9.10 -6.15 -8.37
CA TYR A 26 8.71 -4.81 -7.97
C TYR A 26 8.42 -3.89 -9.16
N ASP A 27 9.16 -4.02 -10.26
CA ASP A 27 8.88 -3.28 -11.50
C ASP A 27 7.48 -3.62 -12.07
N ARG A 28 7.08 -4.90 -12.05
CA ARG A 28 5.72 -5.31 -12.47
C ARG A 28 4.64 -4.78 -11.54
N GLN A 29 4.89 -4.76 -10.23
CA GLN A 29 3.98 -4.18 -9.25
C GLN A 29 3.79 -2.69 -9.48
N GLN A 30 4.89 -1.99 -9.73
CA GLN A 30 4.88 -0.57 -10.07
C GLN A 30 4.01 -0.29 -11.31
N THR A 31 4.19 -1.06 -12.39
CA THR A 31 3.33 -0.96 -13.59
C THR A 31 1.85 -1.23 -13.27
N THR A 32 1.58 -2.18 -12.38
CA THR A 32 0.21 -2.51 -11.95
C THR A 32 -0.43 -1.35 -11.17
N ILE A 33 0.32 -0.74 -10.25
CA ILE A 33 -0.10 0.44 -9.48
C ILE A 33 -0.40 1.61 -10.43
N GLU A 34 0.50 1.88 -11.38
CA GLU A 34 0.32 2.97 -12.35
C GLU A 34 -0.89 2.76 -13.24
N SER A 35 -1.15 1.51 -13.63
CA SER A 35 -2.34 1.14 -14.40
C SER A 35 -3.63 1.33 -13.59
N PHE A 36 -3.63 0.96 -12.30
CA PHE A 36 -4.76 1.20 -11.39
C PHE A 36 -5.02 2.70 -11.25
N VAL A 37 -3.98 3.48 -10.96
CA VAL A 37 -4.07 4.94 -10.78
C VAL A 37 -4.61 5.60 -12.05
N ALA A 38 -4.09 5.24 -13.22
CA ALA A 38 -4.57 5.77 -14.49
C ALA A 38 -6.05 5.45 -14.74
N ALA A 39 -6.52 4.26 -14.35
CA ALA A 39 -7.92 3.89 -14.46
C ALA A 39 -8.82 4.73 -13.54
N GLN A 40 -8.39 4.96 -12.29
CA GLN A 40 -9.14 5.80 -11.34
C GLN A 40 -9.19 7.27 -11.77
N MET A 41 -8.05 7.85 -12.17
CA MET A 41 -7.98 9.23 -12.67
C MET A 41 -8.74 9.45 -13.99
N LYS A 42 -8.99 8.38 -14.75
CA LYS A 42 -9.86 8.44 -15.93
C LYS A 42 -11.34 8.44 -15.54
N ALA A 43 -11.68 7.80 -14.42
CA ALA A 43 -13.05 7.73 -13.90
C ALA A 43 -13.46 8.97 -13.11
N ASP A 44 -12.48 9.66 -12.52
CA ASP A 44 -12.64 10.88 -11.73
C ASP A 44 -11.64 11.94 -12.23
N ASP A 45 -12.14 12.95 -12.93
CA ASP A 45 -11.35 14.03 -13.52
C ASP A 45 -10.88 15.07 -12.49
N THR A 46 -11.37 14.98 -11.25
CA THR A 46 -10.93 15.80 -10.13
C THR A 46 -9.91 15.09 -9.23
N ALA A 47 -9.60 13.82 -9.51
CA ALA A 47 -8.65 13.07 -8.70
C ALA A 47 -7.22 13.63 -8.79
N THR A 48 -6.54 13.73 -7.65
CA THR A 48 -5.17 14.24 -7.57
C THR A 48 -4.20 13.16 -7.13
N LEU A 49 -3.04 13.08 -7.80
CA LEU A 49 -1.99 12.10 -7.49
C LEU A 49 -0.80 12.79 -6.84
N THR A 50 -0.42 12.32 -5.65
CA THR A 50 0.82 12.67 -4.95
C THR A 50 1.71 11.44 -4.84
N LYS A 51 3.03 11.62 -4.99
CA LYS A 51 4.02 10.55 -4.78
C LYS A 51 5.06 10.99 -3.76
N THR A 52 5.19 10.21 -2.70
CA THR A 52 6.11 10.49 -1.59
C THR A 52 6.85 9.21 -1.27
N GLY A 53 8.19 9.22 -1.24
CA GLY A 53 8.99 8.05 -0.83
C GLY A 53 8.75 6.76 -1.64
N GLY A 54 8.20 6.86 -2.86
CA GLY A 54 7.81 5.71 -3.69
C GLY A 54 6.38 5.19 -3.47
N ALA A 55 5.67 5.67 -2.44
CA ALA A 55 4.24 5.44 -2.27
C ALA A 55 3.42 6.44 -3.10
N TYR A 56 2.23 6.00 -3.49
CA TYR A 56 1.25 6.78 -4.25
C TYR A 56 0.09 7.12 -3.32
N ARG A 57 -0.34 8.38 -3.31
CA ARG A 57 -1.59 8.85 -2.72
C ARG A 57 -2.46 9.40 -3.84
N LEU A 58 -3.56 8.73 -4.13
CA LEU A 58 -4.57 9.20 -5.07
C LEU A 58 -5.78 9.68 -4.26
N THR A 59 -6.01 10.99 -4.22
CA THR A 59 -7.19 11.58 -3.58
C THR A 59 -8.30 11.67 -4.61
N LEU A 60 -9.48 11.13 -4.29
CA LEU A 60 -10.67 11.17 -5.15
C LEU A 60 -11.55 12.37 -4.81
N ASN A 61 -12.34 12.83 -5.77
CA ASN A 61 -13.26 13.95 -5.65
C ASN A 61 -12.60 15.21 -5.06
N ASP A 62 -11.32 15.44 -5.39
CA ASP A 62 -10.49 16.48 -4.77
C ASP A 62 -10.83 17.87 -5.31
N THR A 63 -11.93 18.41 -4.79
CA THR A 63 -12.51 19.69 -5.21
C THR A 63 -12.25 20.81 -4.19
N ARG A 64 -11.67 20.48 -3.04
CA ARG A 64 -11.59 21.40 -1.89
C ARG A 64 -10.42 22.38 -1.98
N ASN A 65 -9.41 22.08 -2.80
CA ASN A 65 -8.22 22.92 -3.00
C ASN A 65 -7.62 23.41 -1.67
N LEU A 66 -7.53 22.51 -0.69
CA LEU A 66 -6.91 22.76 0.61
C LEU A 66 -5.44 22.33 0.57
N PRO A 67 -4.59 22.90 1.42
CA PRO A 67 -3.22 22.42 1.58
C PRO A 67 -3.20 21.04 2.26
N ASP A 68 -2.16 20.26 1.95
CA ASP A 68 -1.81 19.05 2.68
C ASP A 68 -1.78 19.31 4.20
N SER A 69 -2.47 18.46 4.97
CA SER A 69 -2.78 18.74 6.38
C SER A 69 -2.07 17.83 7.36
N LEU A 70 -1.98 16.52 7.10
CA LEU A 70 -1.33 15.58 8.02
C LEU A 70 0.21 15.66 7.92
N LEU A 71 0.87 15.95 9.05
CA LEU A 71 2.33 16.08 9.14
C LEU A 71 2.99 14.82 9.74
N TRP A 72 4.31 14.71 9.57
CA TRP A 72 5.11 13.73 10.30
C TRP A 72 4.95 13.90 11.81
N GLY A 73 4.70 12.79 12.51
CA GLY A 73 4.36 12.78 13.95
C GLY A 73 2.90 13.06 14.26
N GLY A 74 2.12 13.56 13.30
CA GLY A 74 0.68 13.76 13.42
C GLY A 74 -0.09 12.45 13.51
N THR A 75 -1.36 12.57 13.88
CA THR A 75 -2.31 11.47 14.06
C THR A 75 -3.46 11.62 13.09
N VAL A 76 -3.85 10.52 12.45
CA VAL A 76 -5.02 10.43 11.58
C VAL A 76 -6.01 9.41 12.13
N LYS A 77 -7.29 9.73 12.04
CA LYS A 77 -8.38 8.78 12.25
C LYS A 77 -9.04 8.47 10.91
N LEU A 78 -9.12 7.20 10.54
CA LEU A 78 -9.64 6.79 9.23
C LEU A 78 -10.31 5.40 9.25
N TYR A 79 -11.21 5.20 8.31
CA TYR A 79 -11.57 3.87 7.85
C TYR A 79 -10.68 3.46 6.70
N TYR A 80 -10.43 2.16 6.55
CA TYR A 80 -9.68 1.62 5.44
C TYR A 80 -10.18 0.26 4.98
N ALA A 81 -9.87 -0.05 3.74
CA ALA A 81 -9.91 -1.39 3.18
C ALA A 81 -8.58 -1.66 2.44
N CYS A 82 -7.87 -2.69 2.86
CA CYS A 82 -6.59 -3.10 2.30
C CYS A 82 -6.78 -4.30 1.38
N TYR A 83 -6.18 -4.22 0.20
CA TYR A 83 -6.21 -5.27 -0.81
C TYR A 83 -4.80 -5.62 -1.28
N VAL A 84 -4.61 -6.88 -1.68
CA VAL A 84 -3.43 -7.28 -2.45
C VAL A 84 -3.66 -6.92 -3.92
N LEU A 85 -2.81 -6.06 -4.47
CA LEU A 85 -2.94 -5.58 -5.84
C LEU A 85 -2.14 -6.47 -6.81
N SER A 86 -2.73 -7.61 -7.20
CA SER A 86 -2.16 -8.52 -8.21
C SER A 86 -2.52 -8.16 -9.65
N SER A 87 -3.54 -7.31 -9.83
CA SER A 87 -3.99 -6.74 -11.10
C SER A 87 -4.36 -5.28 -10.90
N ALA A 88 -4.59 -4.52 -11.97
CA ALA A 88 -4.96 -3.10 -11.90
C ALA A 88 -6.41 -2.85 -11.39
N THR A 89 -6.94 -3.76 -10.57
CA THR A 89 -8.31 -3.75 -10.06
C THR A 89 -8.35 -4.29 -8.63
N ILE A 90 -9.31 -3.79 -7.85
CA ILE A 90 -9.66 -4.33 -6.53
C ILE A 90 -11.01 -5.03 -6.58
N SER A 91 -11.21 -5.99 -5.69
CA SER A 91 -12.43 -6.78 -5.57
C SER A 91 -12.51 -7.41 -4.19
N ASN A 92 -13.64 -8.05 -3.89
CA ASN A 92 -13.80 -8.74 -2.60
C ASN A 92 -12.84 -9.92 -2.42
N SER A 93 -12.38 -10.55 -3.52
CA SER A 93 -11.52 -11.73 -3.46
C SER A 93 -10.08 -11.42 -3.06
N ASN A 94 -9.64 -10.17 -3.22
CA ASN A 94 -8.30 -9.72 -2.84
C ASN A 94 -8.30 -8.75 -1.65
N LEU A 95 -9.43 -8.58 -0.96
CA LEU A 95 -9.50 -7.89 0.32
C LEU A 95 -8.77 -8.71 1.39
N VAL A 96 -7.89 -8.06 2.16
CA VAL A 96 -7.06 -8.71 3.20
C VAL A 96 -7.23 -8.11 4.59
N ALA A 97 -7.70 -6.87 4.70
CA ALA A 97 -8.08 -6.27 5.97
C ALA A 97 -9.03 -5.10 5.75
N THR A 98 -9.95 -4.85 6.68
CA THR A 98 -10.75 -3.63 6.71
C THR A 98 -11.29 -3.41 8.12
N ASN A 99 -11.46 -2.14 8.50
CA ASN A 99 -12.24 -1.74 9.67
C ASN A 99 -13.57 -1.06 9.28
N LYS A 100 -13.98 -1.16 8.01
CA LYS A 100 -15.23 -0.57 7.50
C LYS A 100 -16.27 -1.68 7.32
N ALA A 101 -17.37 -1.58 8.07
CA ALA A 101 -18.35 -2.67 8.18
C ALA A 101 -19.03 -3.00 6.84
N ASP A 102 -19.38 -2.00 6.04
CA ASP A 102 -20.00 -2.18 4.72
C ASP A 102 -19.06 -2.85 3.71
N VAL A 103 -17.76 -2.55 3.75
CA VAL A 103 -16.76 -3.24 2.92
C VAL A 103 -16.63 -4.70 3.32
N ALA A 104 -16.59 -4.98 4.63
CA ALA A 104 -16.54 -6.35 5.14
C ALA A 104 -17.80 -7.15 4.75
N GLU A 105 -18.98 -6.56 4.93
CA GLU A 105 -20.27 -7.15 4.55
C GLU A 105 -20.32 -7.41 3.04
N GLY A 106 -19.91 -6.44 2.22
CA GLY A 106 -19.80 -6.59 0.77
C GLY A 106 -18.90 -7.75 0.37
N ALA A 107 -17.83 -8.01 1.14
CA ALA A 107 -16.94 -9.15 0.96
C ALA A 107 -17.45 -10.48 1.55
N GLY A 108 -18.65 -10.48 2.16
CA GLY A 108 -19.21 -11.65 2.82
C GLY A 108 -18.52 -12.01 4.14
N TRP A 109 -17.75 -11.09 4.73
CA TRP A 109 -17.10 -11.30 6.02
C TRP A 109 -18.11 -11.07 7.13
N SER A 110 -18.38 -12.11 7.91
CA SER A 110 -19.22 -12.02 9.10
C SER A 110 -18.33 -12.04 10.35
N LEU A 111 -18.42 -10.98 11.15
CA LEU A 111 -17.76 -10.89 12.45
C LEU A 111 -18.83 -10.90 13.54
N SER A 112 -18.63 -11.72 14.57
CA SER A 112 -19.50 -11.73 15.75
C SER A 112 -19.31 -10.49 16.64
N ASP A 113 -18.19 -9.80 16.50
CA ASP A 113 -17.80 -8.65 17.29
C ASP A 113 -17.69 -7.39 16.41
N ALA A 114 -18.65 -6.48 16.57
CA ALA A 114 -18.70 -5.22 15.84
C ALA A 114 -17.60 -4.23 16.28
N SER A 115 -16.89 -4.47 17.40
CA SER A 115 -15.79 -3.61 17.82
C SER A 115 -14.58 -3.69 16.89
N GLN A 116 -14.55 -4.64 15.96
CA GLN A 116 -13.52 -4.73 14.91
C GLN A 116 -13.67 -3.63 13.84
N PHE A 117 -14.83 -2.98 13.77
CA PHE A 117 -15.11 -1.89 12.82
C PHE A 117 -14.92 -0.49 13.42
N GLN A 118 -14.13 -0.39 14.49
CA GLN A 118 -13.80 0.90 15.08
C GLN A 118 -12.85 1.68 14.16
N ILE A 119 -13.00 3.00 14.18
CA ILE A 119 -12.13 3.88 13.41
C ILE A 119 -10.66 3.69 13.83
N ALA A 120 -9.78 3.51 12.85
CA ALA A 120 -8.37 3.30 13.11
C ALA A 120 -7.74 4.65 13.47
N THR A 121 -6.96 4.68 14.55
CA THR A 121 -6.15 5.85 14.94
C THR A 121 -4.69 5.53 14.69
N LEU A 122 -4.07 6.21 13.74
CA LEU A 122 -2.69 5.96 13.30
C LEU A 122 -1.85 7.21 13.54
N LYS A 123 -0.66 7.02 14.12
CA LYS A 123 0.35 8.08 14.24
C LYS A 123 1.39 7.91 13.13
N LEU A 124 1.70 8.98 12.40
CA LEU A 124 2.66 8.98 11.30
C LEU A 124 4.08 9.07 11.83
N GLU A 125 4.54 7.98 12.41
CA GLU A 125 5.90 7.85 12.94
C GLU A 125 6.49 6.48 12.64
N LYS A 126 7.76 6.31 13.01
CA LYS A 126 8.49 5.07 12.84
C LYS A 126 7.77 3.91 13.51
N GLY A 127 7.52 2.85 12.75
CA GLY A 127 6.79 1.66 13.20
C GLY A 127 5.54 1.38 12.39
N LEU A 128 5.00 2.41 11.73
CA LEU A 128 4.01 2.23 10.66
C LEU A 128 4.69 1.63 9.42
N VAL A 129 3.93 0.84 8.64
CA VAL A 129 4.40 0.32 7.35
C VAL A 129 4.83 1.50 6.47
N GLU A 130 6.04 1.44 5.89
CA GLU A 130 6.67 2.56 5.19
C GLU A 130 5.77 3.14 4.09
N GLY A 131 5.12 2.27 3.30
CA GLY A 131 4.20 2.71 2.26
C GLY A 131 2.98 3.47 2.78
N LEU A 132 2.45 3.09 3.95
CA LEU A 132 1.38 3.84 4.63
C LEU A 132 1.90 5.15 5.21
N LEU A 133 3.07 5.11 5.86
CA LEU A 133 3.73 6.30 6.40
C LEU A 133 3.91 7.37 5.31
N GLN A 134 4.47 6.99 4.17
CA GLN A 134 4.70 7.87 3.03
C GLN A 134 3.41 8.29 2.31
N GLY A 135 2.48 7.36 2.11
CA GLY A 135 1.24 7.63 1.36
C GLY A 135 0.19 8.40 2.15
N LEU A 136 0.17 8.29 3.48
CA LEU A 136 -0.74 9.08 4.32
C LEU A 136 -0.22 10.50 4.58
N TYR A 137 1.09 10.74 4.45
CA TYR A 137 1.62 12.10 4.63
C TYR A 137 0.86 13.09 3.75
N GLY A 138 0.34 14.15 4.37
CA GLY A 138 -0.37 15.24 3.74
C GLY A 138 -1.85 15.00 3.41
N VAL A 139 -2.44 13.84 3.74
CA VAL A 139 -3.91 13.66 3.62
C VAL A 139 -4.64 14.77 4.39
N GLN A 140 -5.90 15.00 4.03
CA GLN A 140 -6.78 16.00 4.61
C GLN A 140 -7.99 15.35 5.28
N GLU A 141 -8.60 16.03 6.24
CA GLU A 141 -9.84 15.57 6.85
C GLU A 141 -10.93 15.48 5.78
N GLY A 142 -11.67 14.36 5.73
CA GLY A 142 -12.67 14.11 4.70
C GLY A 142 -12.13 13.58 3.37
N ASP A 143 -10.81 13.35 3.23
CA ASP A 143 -10.27 12.65 2.05
C ASP A 143 -10.89 11.26 1.91
N GLU A 144 -11.33 10.94 0.70
CA GLU A 144 -11.48 9.57 0.22
C GLU A 144 -10.42 9.33 -0.84
N GLY A 145 -9.75 8.18 -0.81
CA GLY A 145 -8.70 7.93 -1.77
C GLY A 145 -8.02 6.59 -1.63
N TYR A 146 -6.92 6.44 -2.36
CA TYR A 146 -6.08 5.25 -2.34
C TYR A 146 -4.66 5.58 -1.93
N VAL A 147 -4.10 4.76 -1.03
CA VAL A 147 -2.66 4.69 -0.78
C VAL A 147 -2.12 3.40 -1.38
N LEU A 148 -1.19 3.49 -2.33
CA LEU A 148 -0.64 2.35 -3.05
C LEU A 148 0.87 2.29 -2.96
N PHE A 149 1.42 1.08 -2.82
CA PHE A 149 2.85 0.86 -2.78
C PHE A 149 3.22 -0.59 -3.08
N THR A 150 4.46 -0.80 -3.56
CA THR A 150 4.98 -2.14 -3.85
C THR A 150 5.30 -2.90 -2.57
N GLY A 151 5.53 -4.21 -2.68
CA GLY A 151 5.96 -5.04 -1.55
C GLY A 151 7.28 -4.59 -0.90
N GLU A 152 8.08 -3.77 -1.59
CA GLU A 152 9.31 -3.18 -1.08
C GLU A 152 9.04 -2.20 0.08
N LEU A 153 7.98 -1.40 -0.01
CA LEU A 153 7.53 -0.48 1.03
C LEU A 153 6.48 -1.11 1.99
N GLY A 154 6.11 -2.37 1.72
CA GLY A 154 5.18 -3.15 2.53
C GLY A 154 5.89 -4.08 3.50
N TYR A 155 5.47 -5.35 3.51
CA TYR A 155 6.01 -6.37 4.42
C TYR A 155 7.25 -7.10 3.86
N GLY A 156 7.80 -6.64 2.73
CA GLY A 156 9.04 -7.16 2.16
C GLY A 156 8.97 -8.67 1.92
N ASN A 157 9.97 -9.42 2.37
CA ASN A 157 10.03 -10.87 2.18
C ASN A 157 9.19 -11.67 3.20
N SER A 158 8.40 -11.00 4.04
CA SER A 158 7.60 -11.66 5.07
C SER A 158 6.12 -11.66 4.69
N ALA A 159 5.45 -12.78 4.90
CA ALA A 159 3.99 -12.82 4.89
C ALA A 159 3.45 -12.27 6.23
N LEU A 160 2.26 -11.66 6.20
CA LEU A 160 1.56 -11.20 7.39
C LEU A 160 0.08 -11.56 7.31
N GLY A 161 -0.39 -12.47 8.17
CA GLY A 161 -1.76 -12.96 8.11
C GLY A 161 -2.05 -13.58 6.73
N THR A 162 -3.03 -13.03 6.02
CA THR A 162 -3.41 -13.43 4.66
C THR A 162 -2.61 -12.71 3.56
N ILE A 163 -1.74 -11.78 3.92
CA ILE A 163 -0.93 -11.00 2.97
C ILE A 163 0.32 -11.81 2.60
N PRO A 164 0.48 -12.21 1.32
CA PRO A 164 1.68 -12.91 0.87
C PRO A 164 2.95 -12.04 0.97
N ALA A 165 4.10 -12.70 1.05
CA ALA A 165 5.39 -12.03 0.95
C ALA A 165 5.50 -11.27 -0.38
N ARG A 166 6.10 -10.09 -0.32
CA ARG A 166 6.37 -9.18 -1.44
C ARG A 166 5.11 -8.71 -2.16
N SER A 167 3.95 -8.68 -1.54
CA SER A 167 2.73 -8.18 -2.19
C SER A 167 2.70 -6.66 -2.29
N ALA A 168 2.32 -6.15 -3.47
CA ALA A 168 1.85 -4.78 -3.59
C ALA A 168 0.51 -4.63 -2.87
N LEU A 169 0.34 -3.51 -2.18
CA LEU A 169 -0.86 -3.21 -1.41
C LEU A 169 -1.53 -1.93 -1.92
N VAL A 170 -2.85 -1.93 -1.87
CA VAL A 170 -3.67 -0.73 -2.01
C VAL A 170 -4.58 -0.63 -0.80
N TYR A 171 -4.59 0.54 -0.18
CA TYR A 171 -5.49 0.91 0.89
C TYR A 171 -6.48 1.91 0.32
N HIS A 172 -7.75 1.54 0.21
CA HIS A 172 -8.84 2.52 0.07
C HIS A 172 -9.05 3.12 1.46
N ILE A 173 -8.94 4.44 1.58
CA ILE A 173 -9.02 5.17 2.84
C ILE A 173 -10.17 6.17 2.81
N TRP A 174 -10.78 6.38 3.98
CA TRP A 174 -11.74 7.45 4.26
C TRP A 174 -11.28 8.14 5.54
N VAL A 175 -10.76 9.36 5.41
CA VAL A 175 -10.16 10.13 6.49
C VAL A 175 -11.25 10.88 7.25
N GLU A 176 -11.33 10.66 8.55
CA GLU A 176 -12.30 11.34 9.42
C GLU A 176 -11.72 12.62 10.03
N SER A 177 -10.52 12.53 10.60
CA SER A 177 -9.91 13.67 11.33
C SER A 177 -8.40 13.58 11.43
N ILE A 178 -7.73 14.72 11.62
CA ILE A 178 -6.29 14.87 11.73
C ILE A 178 -5.93 15.70 12.98
N SER A 179 -4.83 15.34 13.65
CA SER A 179 -4.26 16.12 14.75
C SER A 179 -2.74 16.13 14.64
N ASN A 180 -2.12 17.29 14.49
CA ASN A 180 -0.66 17.46 14.42
C ASN A 180 -0.04 17.83 15.78
#